data_AF-A0A975AZD0-F1
#
_entry.id   AF-A0A975AZD0-F1
#
_cell.length_a   1.000
_cell.length_b   1.000
_cell.length_c   1.000
_cell.angle_alpha   90.00
_cell.angle_beta   90.00
_cell.angle_gamma   90.00
#
_symmetry.space_group_name_H-M   'P 1'
#
loop_
_entity.id
_entity.type
_entity.pdbx_description
1 polymer ?
#
loop_
_entity_poly.entity_id
_entity_poly.type
_entity_poly.pdbx_seq_one_letter_code
_entity_poly.pdbx_strand_id
1 'polypeptide(L)'
;MKRIPYKKLQKYNRIRKNTYSKLLRKYSVRQWLTCIRQINIKMYNYEIYDQNSRLKYKPEFLTVNADMAIRVAKDNNNDFELPVPGQCDWLTSTEINLSDGPKSLIKLFGVGGISLMAVWQNRLLYNQSNMLARMHVLYKNYDSQVVSAIGISIKDIYVILLALSVVYQKKKKIYLKKDALIHPEIESLSKDKIIKFLAYFSRTSVQYKAEAKQEKIYENSFGKFKYLIRYPIIELEEDLYIVPVFEQLLDTLSNNLYFLLLEHFHNISKKSSKKFLDNFGNILEKYVLDLAGDVFEAKNIIRADDIVPNANELRCEVVAYDNNKALAIEVKKMNFKRDAIIDIDKIHIDDVLEKHLVKAFKQIENTLNYVDKEVQYGIIVVPDIMLSLSSMIDYMKVRFKGTAKFDDGIFICTLSWYEALMANKVDIVFDILNKAFEREFHEGNDIIMVMDDMKQKGYNIKTLNENLTNSTLDILKTIEKKY
;
A
#
# COMPACT_ATOMS: atom_id res chain seq x y z
N MET A 1 25.84 -1.48 -25.39
CA MET A 1 25.62 -0.04 -25.08
C MET A 1 26.92 0.60 -24.59
N LYS A 2 27.36 1.73 -25.17
CA LYS A 2 28.55 2.46 -24.69
C LYS A 2 28.23 3.19 -23.37
N ARG A 3 29.01 2.93 -22.31
CA ARG A 3 28.84 3.60 -20.99
C ARG A 3 29.11 5.10 -21.12
N ILE A 4 28.17 5.92 -20.66
CA ILE A 4 28.35 7.37 -20.57
C ILE A 4 29.37 7.65 -19.45
N PRO A 5 30.43 8.47 -19.70
CA PRO A 5 31.38 8.86 -18.67
C PRO A 5 30.69 9.54 -17.47
N TYR A 6 31.08 9.19 -16.25
CA TYR A 6 30.45 9.67 -15.00
C TYR A 6 30.30 11.20 -14.92
N LYS A 7 31.32 11.96 -15.35
CA LYS A 7 31.26 13.44 -15.42
C LYS A 7 30.18 13.95 -16.39
N LYS A 8 29.97 13.26 -17.52
CA LYS A 8 28.89 13.60 -18.49
C LYS A 8 27.51 13.29 -17.89
N LEU A 9 27.37 12.18 -17.17
CA LEU A 9 26.14 11.81 -16.47
C LEU A 9 25.78 12.82 -15.36
N GLN A 10 26.74 13.27 -14.56
CA GLN A 10 26.52 14.30 -13.54
C GLN A 10 26.07 15.63 -14.15
N LYS A 11 26.72 16.07 -15.23
CA LYS A 11 26.34 17.30 -15.96
C LYS A 11 24.93 17.19 -16.52
N TYR A 12 24.58 16.04 -17.10
CA TYR A 12 23.25 15.76 -17.63
C TYR A 12 22.17 15.80 -16.54
N ASN A 13 22.40 15.13 -15.40
CA ASN A 13 21.48 15.13 -14.26
C ASN A 13 21.30 16.53 -13.66
N ARG A 14 22.36 17.34 -13.59
CA ARG A 14 22.27 18.73 -13.14
C ARG A 14 21.41 19.60 -14.06
N ILE A 15 21.58 19.45 -15.38
CA ILE A 15 20.76 20.17 -16.38
C ILE A 15 19.29 19.76 -16.24
N ARG A 16 19.00 18.46 -16.17
CA ARG A 16 17.64 17.94 -15.98
C ARG A 16 17.00 18.44 -14.68
N LYS A 17 17.70 18.37 -13.55
CA LYS A 17 17.22 18.88 -12.25
C LYS A 17 16.86 20.37 -12.32
N ASN A 18 17.65 21.16 -13.05
CA ASN A 18 17.39 22.58 -13.26
C ASN A 18 16.15 22.82 -14.14
N THR A 19 16.02 22.12 -15.26
CA THR A 19 14.82 22.19 -16.13
C THR A 19 13.56 21.77 -15.37
N TYR A 20 13.67 20.72 -14.56
CA TYR A 20 12.61 20.20 -13.73
C TYR A 20 12.13 21.20 -12.68
N SER A 21 13.07 21.78 -11.93
CA SER A 21 12.78 22.80 -10.93
C SER A 21 12.17 24.06 -11.56
N LYS A 22 12.60 24.43 -12.78
CA LYS A 22 12.03 25.54 -13.53
C LYS A 22 10.58 25.26 -13.93
N LEU A 23 10.27 24.06 -14.42
CA LEU A 23 8.90 23.68 -14.78
C LEU A 23 7.97 23.70 -13.56
N LEU A 24 8.37 23.06 -12.46
CA LEU A 24 7.56 23.05 -11.24
C LEU A 24 7.30 24.46 -10.69
N ARG A 25 8.29 25.35 -10.77
CA ARG A 25 8.16 26.76 -10.34
C ARG A 25 7.43 27.67 -11.34
N LYS A 26 7.11 27.17 -12.54
CA LYS A 26 6.29 27.90 -13.52
C LYS A 26 4.85 28.03 -13.05
N TYR A 27 4.33 27.04 -12.33
CA TYR A 27 2.95 27.02 -11.83
C TYR A 27 2.92 27.06 -10.30
N SER A 28 1.80 27.47 -9.74
CA SER A 28 1.55 27.40 -8.29
C SER A 28 1.26 25.96 -7.83
N VAL A 29 1.39 25.71 -6.52
CA VAL A 29 0.98 24.44 -5.90
C VAL A 29 -0.48 24.13 -6.25
N ARG A 30 -1.38 25.12 -6.11
CA ARG A 30 -2.80 24.97 -6.44
C ARG A 30 -3.04 24.55 -7.88
N GLN A 31 -2.34 25.15 -8.85
CA GLN A 31 -2.47 24.82 -10.27
C GLN A 31 -2.01 23.38 -10.55
N TRP A 32 -0.87 22.96 -10.00
CA TRP A 32 -0.38 21.58 -10.13
C TRP A 32 -1.36 20.57 -9.56
N LEU A 33 -1.80 20.77 -8.31
CA LEU A 33 -2.70 19.83 -7.65
C LEU A 33 -4.06 19.76 -8.35
N THR A 34 -4.53 20.88 -8.89
CA THR A 34 -5.76 20.93 -9.72
C THR A 34 -5.62 20.10 -10.99
N CYS A 35 -4.51 20.26 -11.73
CA CYS A 35 -4.25 19.47 -12.93
C CYS A 35 -4.15 17.97 -12.62
N ILE A 36 -3.39 17.61 -11.59
CA ILE A 36 -3.23 16.20 -11.16
C ILE A 36 -4.58 15.59 -10.77
N ARG A 37 -5.40 16.33 -10.02
CA ARG A 37 -6.74 15.87 -9.64
C ARG A 37 -7.66 15.69 -10.85
N GLN A 38 -7.61 16.59 -11.83
CA GLN A 38 -8.37 16.44 -13.07
C GLN A 38 -7.99 15.17 -13.83
N ILE A 39 -6.68 14.85 -13.90
CA ILE A 39 -6.19 13.60 -14.50
C ILE A 39 -6.70 12.39 -13.70
N ASN A 40 -6.61 12.42 -12.36
CA ASN A 40 -7.09 11.35 -11.49
C ASN A 40 -8.59 11.07 -11.67
N ILE A 41 -9.44 12.10 -11.77
CA ILE A 41 -10.87 11.95 -12.05
C ILE A 41 -11.12 11.33 -13.43
N LYS A 42 -10.43 11.80 -14.47
CA LYS A 42 -10.58 11.27 -15.83
C LYS A 42 -10.19 9.79 -15.90
N MET A 43 -9.14 9.39 -15.18
CA MET A 43 -8.75 8.00 -15.08
C MET A 43 -9.79 7.13 -14.40
N TYR A 44 -10.32 7.58 -13.25
CA TYR A 44 -11.34 6.84 -12.52
C TYR A 44 -12.60 6.59 -13.35
N ASN A 45 -12.98 7.56 -14.19
CA ASN A 45 -14.14 7.45 -15.07
C ASN A 45 -13.84 6.79 -16.42
N TYR A 46 -12.65 6.18 -16.58
CA TYR A 46 -12.20 5.55 -17.82
C TYR A 46 -12.20 6.47 -19.06
N GLU A 47 -12.20 7.79 -18.87
CA GLU A 47 -12.25 8.81 -19.91
C GLU A 47 -10.91 8.99 -20.66
N ILE A 48 -9.85 8.30 -20.21
CA ILE A 48 -8.58 8.17 -20.93
C ILE A 48 -8.61 6.86 -21.72
N TYR A 49 -8.71 6.94 -23.04
CA TYR A 49 -8.95 5.77 -23.90
C TYR A 49 -7.67 5.04 -24.34
N ASP A 50 -6.53 5.72 -24.38
CA ASP A 50 -5.24 5.12 -24.79
C ASP A 50 -4.56 4.36 -23.63
N GLN A 51 -4.27 3.07 -23.83
CA GLN A 51 -3.61 2.20 -22.85
C GLN A 51 -2.20 2.70 -22.47
N ASN A 52 -1.45 3.27 -23.42
CA ASN A 52 -0.11 3.80 -23.15
C ASN A 52 -0.17 5.06 -22.29
N SER A 53 -1.19 5.89 -22.48
CA SER A 53 -1.47 7.06 -21.65
C SER A 53 -1.98 6.66 -20.25
N ARG A 54 -2.81 5.62 -20.13
CA ARG A 54 -3.27 5.10 -18.83
C ARG A 54 -2.13 4.66 -17.91
N LEU A 55 -1.08 4.04 -18.47
CA LEU A 55 0.10 3.63 -17.69
C LEU A 55 0.81 4.82 -17.05
N LYS A 56 0.93 5.95 -17.77
CA LYS A 56 1.65 7.14 -17.31
C LYS A 56 0.91 7.91 -16.23
N TYR A 57 -0.41 7.80 -16.20
CA TYR A 57 -1.26 8.51 -15.26
C TYR A 57 -1.68 7.67 -14.05
N LYS A 58 -1.19 6.43 -13.91
CA LYS A 58 -1.53 5.56 -12.77
C LYS A 58 -1.42 6.33 -11.42
N PRO A 59 -2.33 6.09 -10.46
CA PRO A 59 -2.42 6.90 -9.26
C PRO A 59 -1.10 7.00 -8.46
N GLU A 60 -0.24 5.99 -8.51
CA GLU A 60 1.08 6.00 -7.86
C GLU A 60 2.01 7.06 -8.46
N PHE A 61 1.97 7.27 -9.77
CA PHE A 61 2.74 8.32 -10.44
C PHE A 61 2.16 9.71 -10.16
N LEU A 62 0.83 9.82 -10.09
CA LEU A 62 0.17 11.07 -9.71
C LEU A 62 0.52 11.48 -8.27
N THR A 63 0.63 10.52 -7.35
CA THR A 63 1.05 10.79 -5.96
C THR A 63 2.46 11.36 -5.92
N VAL A 64 3.38 10.76 -6.68
CA VAL A 64 4.76 11.25 -6.82
C VAL A 64 4.77 12.69 -7.35
N ASN A 65 4.04 12.96 -8.44
CA ASN A 65 3.95 14.29 -9.03
C ASN A 65 3.36 15.32 -8.06
N ALA A 66 2.34 14.95 -7.28
CA ALA A 66 1.70 15.83 -6.32
C ALA A 66 2.65 16.19 -5.17
N ASP A 67 3.37 15.21 -4.61
CA ASP A 67 4.35 15.44 -3.54
C ASP A 67 5.47 16.38 -4.01
N MET A 68 5.95 16.20 -5.25
CA MET A 68 6.94 17.10 -5.84
C MET A 68 6.42 18.52 -6.03
N ALA A 69 5.20 18.66 -6.54
CA ALA A 69 4.58 19.95 -6.76
C ALA A 69 4.47 20.71 -5.44
N ILE A 70 3.99 20.07 -4.38
CA ILE A 70 3.89 20.68 -3.04
C ILE A 70 5.28 21.13 -2.55
N ARG A 71 6.32 20.31 -2.75
CA ARG A 71 7.68 20.62 -2.28
C ARG A 71 8.36 21.77 -3.03
N VAL A 72 8.14 21.90 -4.34
CA VAL A 72 8.99 22.74 -5.22
C VAL A 72 8.24 23.93 -5.83
N ALA A 73 6.93 23.79 -6.07
CA ALA A 73 6.14 24.84 -6.71
C ALA A 73 6.01 26.07 -5.80
N LYS A 74 5.73 27.21 -6.44
CA LYS A 74 5.45 28.46 -5.73
C LYS A 74 4.08 28.36 -5.06
N ASP A 75 3.90 28.99 -3.90
CA ASP A 75 2.60 28.97 -3.24
C ASP A 75 1.55 29.73 -4.05
N ASN A 76 1.93 30.89 -4.60
CA ASN A 76 1.09 31.67 -5.52
C ASN A 76 1.83 32.00 -6.83
N ASN A 77 1.07 32.03 -7.92
CA ASN A 77 1.49 32.62 -9.19
C ASN A 77 0.28 33.38 -9.79
N ASN A 78 0.52 34.50 -10.47
CA ASN A 78 -0.54 35.35 -11.04
C ASN A 78 -1.10 34.81 -12.37
N ASP A 79 -0.69 33.61 -12.76
CA ASP A 79 -1.03 33.00 -14.04
C ASP A 79 -2.24 32.08 -13.86
N PHE A 80 -3.24 32.14 -14.73
CA PHE A 80 -4.44 31.30 -14.65
C PHE A 80 -4.30 29.97 -15.41
N GLU A 81 -3.22 29.78 -16.17
CA GLU A 81 -3.01 28.57 -16.96
C GLU A 81 -2.69 27.36 -16.08
N LEU A 82 -3.36 26.23 -16.32
CA LEU A 82 -2.99 24.96 -15.69
C LEU A 82 -1.82 24.31 -16.44
N PRO A 83 -1.00 23.49 -15.75
CA PRO A 83 -0.10 22.57 -16.43
C PRO A 83 -0.88 21.67 -17.40
N VAL A 84 -0.29 21.34 -18.54
CA VAL A 84 -0.88 20.36 -19.48
C VAL A 84 -0.52 18.93 -19.06
N PRO A 85 -1.36 17.91 -19.33
CA PRO A 85 -1.10 16.53 -18.91
C PRO A 85 0.28 15.98 -19.33
N GLY A 86 0.76 16.32 -20.53
CA GLY A 86 2.10 15.92 -20.99
C GLY A 86 3.26 16.48 -20.15
N GLN A 87 3.04 17.56 -19.39
CA GLN A 87 4.02 18.05 -18.42
C GLN A 87 4.04 17.18 -17.16
N CYS A 88 2.91 16.63 -16.73
CA CYS A 88 2.86 15.64 -15.64
C CYS A 88 3.61 14.35 -16.03
N ASP A 89 3.42 13.86 -17.26
CA ASP A 89 4.16 12.71 -17.79
C ASP A 89 5.67 12.93 -17.78
N TRP A 90 6.08 14.14 -18.14
CA TRP A 90 7.48 14.52 -18.16
C TRP A 90 8.08 14.58 -16.76
N LEU A 91 7.32 15.00 -15.73
CA LEU A 91 7.77 14.95 -14.34
C LEU A 91 8.04 13.51 -13.90
N THR A 92 7.08 12.60 -14.14
CA THR A 92 7.23 11.17 -13.82
C THR A 92 8.43 10.54 -14.54
N SER A 93 8.56 10.79 -15.85
CA SER A 93 9.66 10.26 -16.65
C SER A 93 11.01 10.85 -16.23
N THR A 94 11.06 12.13 -15.90
CA THR A 94 12.29 12.81 -15.47
C THR A 94 12.72 12.31 -14.10
N GLU A 95 11.77 12.08 -13.20
CA GLU A 95 12.00 11.49 -11.90
C GLU A 95 12.62 10.10 -12.06
N ILE A 96 11.95 9.17 -12.76
CA ILE A 96 12.49 7.81 -13.04
C ILE A 96 13.97 7.85 -13.49
N ASN A 97 14.33 8.81 -14.34
CA ASN A 97 15.69 8.95 -14.83
C ASN A 97 16.66 9.72 -13.91
N LEU A 98 16.17 10.57 -13.00
CA LEU A 98 16.98 11.30 -12.02
C LEU A 98 17.26 10.47 -10.75
N SER A 99 16.45 9.43 -10.47
CA SER A 99 16.76 8.38 -9.50
C SER A 99 18.05 7.62 -9.82
N ASP A 100 18.57 7.71 -11.04
CA ASP A 100 19.81 7.08 -11.49
C ASP A 100 21.08 7.80 -11.00
N GLY A 101 21.13 8.11 -9.71
CA GLY A 101 22.36 8.45 -9.00
C GLY A 101 23.37 7.28 -8.97
N PRO A 102 24.59 7.46 -8.46
CA PRO A 102 25.73 6.53 -8.62
C PRO A 102 25.50 5.11 -8.09
N LYS A 103 24.41 4.85 -7.36
CA LYS A 103 23.86 3.53 -7.10
C LYS A 103 22.35 3.57 -7.36
N SER A 104 21.92 3.38 -8.62
CA SER A 104 20.51 3.24 -8.95
C SER A 104 19.92 2.01 -8.26
N LEU A 105 18.60 1.93 -8.09
CA LEU A 105 17.94 0.68 -7.67
C LEU A 105 18.34 -0.47 -8.60
N ILE A 106 18.54 -0.19 -9.90
CA ILE A 106 19.08 -1.17 -10.86
C ILE A 106 20.56 -1.51 -10.60
N LYS A 107 21.34 -0.59 -10.03
CA LYS A 107 22.74 -0.80 -9.66
C LYS A 107 22.90 -1.48 -8.29
N LEU A 108 21.92 -1.33 -7.40
CA LEU A 108 21.85 -1.97 -6.08
C LEU A 108 21.20 -3.35 -6.14
N PHE A 109 20.18 -3.50 -7.00
CA PHE A 109 19.30 -4.68 -7.08
C PHE A 109 19.25 -5.30 -8.49
N GLY A 110 20.13 -4.92 -9.42
CA GLY A 110 20.17 -5.49 -10.78
C GLY A 110 18.89 -5.21 -11.59
N VAL A 111 18.50 -6.15 -12.46
CA VAL A 111 17.22 -6.09 -13.21
C VAL A 111 16.00 -6.02 -12.27
N GLY A 112 16.13 -6.47 -11.01
CA GLY A 112 15.12 -6.33 -9.96
C GLY A 112 14.79 -4.88 -9.58
N GLY A 113 15.64 -3.91 -9.94
CA GLY A 113 15.31 -2.48 -9.83
C GLY A 113 14.17 -2.03 -10.76
N ILE A 114 13.95 -2.75 -11.87
CA ILE A 114 12.84 -2.50 -12.81
C ILE A 114 11.53 -3.04 -12.22
N SER A 115 11.57 -4.23 -11.61
CA SER A 115 10.45 -4.79 -10.86
C SER A 115 10.09 -3.92 -9.65
N LEU A 116 11.07 -3.32 -8.97
CA LEU A 116 10.81 -2.29 -7.95
C LEU A 116 9.98 -1.13 -8.50
N MET A 117 10.28 -0.63 -9.70
CA MET A 117 9.48 0.44 -10.31
C MET A 117 8.13 -0.04 -10.88
N ALA A 118 8.02 -1.31 -11.30
CA ALA A 118 6.79 -1.91 -11.83
C ALA A 118 5.83 -2.35 -10.72
N VAL A 119 6.32 -2.84 -9.58
CA VAL A 119 5.55 -3.24 -8.39
C VAL A 119 5.01 -2.01 -7.64
N TRP A 120 5.69 -0.86 -7.74
CA TRP A 120 5.09 0.43 -7.38
C TRP A 120 3.82 0.73 -8.19
N GLN A 121 3.60 0.12 -9.36
CA GLN A 121 2.39 0.31 -10.17
C GLN A 121 1.24 -0.65 -9.79
N ASN A 122 1.46 -1.54 -8.81
CA ASN A 122 0.52 -2.59 -8.40
C ASN A 122 -0.05 -2.36 -7.00
N ARG A 123 0.45 -1.39 -6.25
CA ARG A 123 0.01 -1.08 -4.88
C ARG A 123 -1.46 -0.65 -4.84
N LEU A 124 -1.94 0.02 -5.89
CA LEU A 124 -3.31 0.53 -5.97
C LEU A 124 -4.19 -0.27 -6.96
N LEU A 125 -3.73 -1.44 -7.42
CA LEU A 125 -4.57 -2.38 -8.16
C LEU A 125 -5.63 -3.07 -7.27
N TYR A 126 -5.57 -2.85 -5.95
CA TYR A 126 -6.51 -3.44 -5.03
C TYR A 126 -7.88 -2.76 -5.06
N ASN A 127 -8.94 -3.55 -4.87
CA ASN A 127 -10.29 -3.03 -4.92
C ASN A 127 -10.53 -2.05 -3.75
N GLN A 128 -10.85 -0.80 -4.07
CA GLN A 128 -11.14 0.25 -3.09
C GLN A 128 -12.22 -0.17 -2.07
N SER A 129 -13.19 -0.98 -2.49
CA SER A 129 -14.26 -1.49 -1.62
C SER A 129 -13.69 -2.42 -0.54
N ASN A 130 -12.72 -3.26 -0.87
CA ASN A 130 -12.07 -4.11 0.11
C ASN A 130 -11.17 -3.28 1.05
N MET A 131 -10.48 -2.25 0.54
CA MET A 131 -9.68 -1.34 1.38
C MET A 131 -10.55 -0.66 2.44
N LEU A 132 -11.72 -0.15 2.03
CA LEU A 132 -12.69 0.47 2.92
C LEU A 132 -13.25 -0.53 3.94
N ALA A 133 -13.59 -1.73 3.48
CA ALA A 133 -14.14 -2.76 4.34
C ALA A 133 -13.14 -3.31 5.36
N ARG A 134 -11.86 -3.47 4.98
CA ARG A 134 -10.79 -3.85 5.90
C ARG A 134 -10.71 -2.92 7.09
N MET A 135 -10.89 -1.61 6.89
CA MET A 135 -10.91 -0.67 7.99
C MET A 135 -11.99 -1.04 9.00
N HIS A 136 -13.16 -1.47 8.55
CA HIS A 136 -14.25 -1.86 9.44
C HIS A 136 -14.01 -3.20 10.15
N VAL A 137 -13.36 -4.17 9.50
CA VAL A 137 -13.20 -5.53 10.06
C VAL A 137 -11.90 -5.67 10.87
N LEU A 138 -10.77 -5.23 10.30
CA LEU A 138 -9.47 -5.31 10.95
C LEU A 138 -9.31 -4.23 12.02
N TYR A 139 -9.67 -2.98 11.71
CA TYR A 139 -9.31 -1.84 12.56
C TYR A 139 -10.30 -1.55 13.69
N LYS A 140 -11.54 -2.04 13.59
CA LYS A 140 -12.53 -1.97 14.68
C LYS A 140 -12.01 -2.58 15.98
N ASN A 141 -11.19 -3.62 15.91
CA ASN A 141 -10.64 -4.30 17.10
C ASN A 141 -9.57 -3.48 17.83
N TYR A 142 -9.16 -2.32 17.31
CA TYR A 142 -8.28 -1.38 18.01
C TYR A 142 -8.82 0.06 18.04
N ASP A 143 -10.14 0.24 17.93
CA ASP A 143 -10.77 1.56 17.86
C ASP A 143 -10.33 2.50 19.00
N SER A 144 -10.14 1.97 20.21
CA SER A 144 -9.64 2.74 21.36
C SER A 144 -8.27 3.39 21.11
N GLN A 145 -7.37 2.68 20.42
CA GLN A 145 -6.04 3.17 20.06
C GLN A 145 -6.14 4.25 18.97
N VAL A 146 -7.08 4.11 18.04
CA VAL A 146 -7.34 5.11 16.99
C VAL A 146 -7.90 6.39 17.60
N VAL A 147 -8.90 6.27 18.47
CA VAL A 147 -9.49 7.41 19.20
C VAL A 147 -8.42 8.13 20.02
N SER A 148 -7.53 7.39 20.69
CA SER A 148 -6.42 7.99 21.44
C SER A 148 -5.45 8.77 20.55
N ALA A 149 -5.21 8.32 19.32
CA ALA A 149 -4.21 8.91 18.44
C ALA A 149 -4.76 10.03 17.55
N ILE A 150 -6.01 9.92 17.11
CA ILE A 150 -6.63 10.74 16.05
C ILE A 150 -7.83 11.54 16.58
N GLY A 151 -8.40 11.14 17.73
CA GLY A 151 -9.54 11.80 18.36
C GLY A 151 -10.91 11.44 17.77
N ILE A 152 -10.95 10.51 16.81
CA ILE A 152 -12.16 10.00 16.16
C ILE A 152 -12.09 8.47 16.01
N SER A 153 -13.24 7.82 15.90
CA SER A 153 -13.30 6.36 15.76
C SER A 153 -13.03 5.91 14.31
N ILE A 154 -12.72 4.64 14.13
CA ILE A 154 -12.67 3.96 12.83
C ILE A 154 -14.01 4.08 12.09
N LYS A 155 -15.13 3.97 12.82
CA LYS A 155 -16.46 4.19 12.24
C LYS A 155 -16.59 5.61 11.69
N ASP A 156 -16.09 6.61 12.42
CA ASP A 156 -16.12 8.00 11.96
C ASP A 156 -15.29 8.18 10.68
N ILE A 157 -14.03 7.72 10.69
CA ILE A 157 -13.13 7.78 9.53
C ILE A 157 -13.78 7.11 8.31
N TYR A 158 -14.36 5.93 8.52
CA TYR A 158 -15.02 5.18 7.47
C TYR A 158 -16.22 5.93 6.87
N VAL A 159 -17.13 6.45 7.68
CA VAL A 159 -18.28 7.23 7.20
C VAL A 159 -17.84 8.50 6.46
N ILE A 160 -16.80 9.18 6.95
CA ILE A 160 -16.22 10.36 6.29
C ILE A 160 -15.64 9.99 4.93
N LEU A 161 -14.96 8.85 4.80
CA LEU A 161 -14.45 8.34 3.52
C LEU A 161 -15.56 8.04 2.53
N LEU A 162 -16.67 7.45 2.98
CA LEU A 162 -17.84 7.22 2.11
C LEU A 162 -18.43 8.55 1.63
N ALA A 163 -18.58 9.54 2.52
CA ALA A 163 -19.05 10.87 2.15
C ALA A 163 -18.10 11.54 1.15
N LEU A 164 -16.78 11.44 1.35
CA LEU A 164 -15.77 11.92 0.40
C LEU A 164 -15.88 11.23 -0.95
N SER A 165 -16.06 9.91 -0.99
CA SER A 165 -16.26 9.18 -2.25
C SER A 165 -17.46 9.72 -3.03
N VAL A 166 -18.60 9.95 -2.36
CA VAL A 166 -19.81 10.48 -3.02
C VAL A 166 -19.64 11.95 -3.42
N VAL A 167 -19.25 12.80 -2.48
CA VAL A 167 -19.19 14.26 -2.68
C VAL A 167 -18.06 14.69 -3.62
N TYR A 168 -16.94 13.97 -3.60
CA TYR A 168 -15.70 14.41 -4.21
C TYR A 168 -15.27 13.53 -5.39
N GLN A 169 -15.40 12.19 -5.30
CA GLN A 169 -15.07 11.29 -6.41
C GLN A 169 -16.22 11.20 -7.42
N LYS A 170 -17.42 10.78 -7.00
CA LYS A 170 -18.58 10.56 -7.88
C LYS A 170 -19.08 11.85 -8.54
N LYS A 171 -19.14 12.96 -7.78
CA LYS A 171 -19.50 14.29 -8.32
C LYS A 171 -18.36 15.01 -9.03
N LYS A 172 -17.21 14.35 -9.25
CA LYS A 172 -16.05 14.87 -10.00
C LYS A 172 -15.57 16.24 -9.50
N LYS A 173 -15.60 16.47 -8.18
CA LYS A 173 -15.17 17.76 -7.61
C LYS A 173 -13.64 17.83 -7.54
N ILE A 174 -13.12 19.01 -7.86
CA ILE A 174 -11.70 19.35 -7.73
C ILE A 174 -11.36 19.79 -6.31
N TYR A 175 -12.25 20.52 -5.67
CA TYR A 175 -12.03 21.06 -4.33
C TYR A 175 -13.06 20.54 -3.35
N LEU A 176 -12.61 20.37 -2.12
CA LEU A 176 -13.38 19.98 -0.96
C LEU A 176 -13.53 21.20 -0.05
N LYS A 177 -14.77 21.50 0.34
CA LYS A 177 -15.05 22.46 1.42
C LYS A 177 -15.46 21.69 2.66
N LYS A 178 -15.00 22.10 3.84
CA LYS A 178 -15.31 21.45 5.11
C LYS A 178 -16.81 21.27 5.31
N ASP A 179 -17.57 22.34 5.12
CA ASP A 179 -19.03 22.34 5.32
C ASP A 179 -19.78 21.42 4.34
N ALA A 180 -19.15 21.03 3.22
CA ALA A 180 -19.75 20.07 2.30
C ALA A 180 -19.77 18.64 2.84
N LEU A 181 -19.00 18.34 3.90
CA LEU A 181 -18.99 17.05 4.58
C LEU A 181 -19.86 17.04 5.83
N ILE A 182 -20.23 18.20 6.37
CA ILE A 182 -20.96 18.28 7.63
C ILE A 182 -22.42 17.90 7.39
N HIS A 183 -22.94 16.99 8.22
CA HIS A 183 -24.33 16.58 8.14
C HIS A 183 -24.96 16.54 9.55
N PRO A 184 -26.08 17.24 9.80
CA PRO A 184 -26.66 17.39 11.14
C PRO A 184 -27.20 16.07 11.72
N GLU A 185 -27.68 15.17 10.85
CA GLU A 185 -28.31 13.91 11.29
C GLU A 185 -27.36 12.70 11.33
N ILE A 186 -26.11 12.85 10.88
CA ILE A 186 -25.14 11.73 10.85
C ILE A 186 -24.01 12.11 11.82
N GLU A 187 -23.99 11.48 13.00
CA GLU A 187 -23.05 11.79 14.09
C GLU A 187 -21.58 11.82 13.64
N SER A 188 -21.17 10.83 12.84
CA SER A 188 -19.81 10.72 12.28
C SER A 188 -19.44 11.84 11.31
N LEU A 189 -20.43 12.58 10.80
CA LEU A 189 -20.27 13.76 9.94
C LEU A 189 -20.56 15.07 10.70
N SER A 190 -20.51 15.06 12.03
CA SER A 190 -20.63 16.28 12.83
C SER A 190 -19.42 17.20 12.64
N LYS A 191 -19.61 18.50 12.89
CA LYS A 191 -18.57 19.53 12.74
C LYS A 191 -17.29 19.19 13.49
N ASP A 192 -17.38 18.74 14.74
CA ASP A 192 -16.23 18.34 15.56
C ASP A 192 -15.43 17.19 14.91
N LYS A 193 -16.12 16.16 14.41
CA LYS A 193 -15.50 14.99 13.80
C LYS A 193 -14.79 15.34 12.49
N ILE A 194 -15.42 16.15 11.64
CA ILE A 194 -14.81 16.63 10.39
C ILE A 194 -13.57 17.48 10.68
N ILE A 195 -13.63 18.38 11.68
CA ILE A 195 -12.47 19.21 12.07
C ILE A 195 -11.32 18.32 12.53
N LYS A 196 -11.56 17.35 13.42
CA LYS A 196 -10.52 16.42 13.89
C LYS A 196 -9.93 15.58 12.76
N PHE A 197 -10.77 15.07 11.87
CA PHE A 197 -10.33 14.31 10.69
C PHE A 197 -9.40 15.14 9.81
N LEU A 198 -9.82 16.35 9.41
CA LEU A 198 -9.01 17.24 8.57
C LEU A 198 -7.75 17.70 9.28
N ALA A 199 -7.80 18.03 10.58
CA ALA A 199 -6.61 18.43 11.34
C ALA A 199 -5.53 17.33 11.38
N TYR A 200 -5.95 16.06 11.40
CA TYR A 200 -5.00 14.94 11.40
C TYR A 200 -4.46 14.62 10.00
N PHE A 201 -5.33 14.51 9.00
CA PHE A 201 -4.98 14.01 7.66
C PHE A 201 -4.66 15.11 6.64
N SER A 202 -4.75 16.39 7.01
CA SER A 202 -4.43 17.50 6.12
C SER A 202 -3.29 18.37 6.61
N ARG A 203 -2.58 18.99 5.66
CA ARG A 203 -1.55 20.01 5.90
C ARG A 203 -1.66 21.10 4.85
N THR A 204 -1.31 22.33 5.23
CA THR A 204 -1.03 23.39 4.27
C THR A 204 0.26 23.11 3.50
N SER A 205 0.44 23.68 2.31
CA SER A 205 1.71 23.57 1.57
C SER A 205 2.90 24.09 2.38
N VAL A 206 2.69 25.12 3.20
CA VAL A 206 3.72 25.73 4.05
C VAL A 206 4.15 24.78 5.15
N GLN A 207 3.20 24.19 5.90
CA GLN A 207 3.49 23.19 6.93
C GLN A 207 4.19 21.98 6.31
N TYR A 208 3.69 21.48 5.18
CA TYR A 208 4.29 20.36 4.45
C TYR A 208 5.76 20.62 4.11
N LYS A 209 6.08 21.80 3.56
CA LYS A 209 7.46 22.19 3.24
C LYS A 209 8.33 22.31 4.49
N ALA A 210 7.80 22.87 5.59
CA ALA A 210 8.52 23.06 6.83
C ALA A 210 8.87 21.72 7.50
N GLU A 211 7.89 20.83 7.64
CA GLU A 211 8.06 19.49 8.21
C GLU A 211 9.05 18.68 7.34
N ALA A 212 8.89 18.69 6.00
CA ALA A 212 9.82 18.03 5.09
C ALA A 212 11.28 18.54 5.21
N LYS A 213 11.47 19.82 5.55
CA LYS A 213 12.80 20.40 5.82
C LYS A 213 13.41 19.91 7.10
N GLN A 214 12.62 19.89 8.17
CA GLN A 214 13.05 19.43 9.47
C GLN A 214 13.51 17.97 9.42
N GLU A 215 12.81 17.13 8.68
CA GLU A 215 13.17 15.71 8.50
C GLU A 215 14.36 15.46 7.56
N LYS A 216 15.08 16.52 7.14
CA LYS A 216 16.21 16.46 6.20
C LYS A 216 15.90 15.63 4.96
N ILE A 217 14.66 15.73 4.47
CA ILE A 217 14.24 14.99 3.28
C ILE A 217 14.98 15.45 2.02
N TYR A 218 15.61 16.62 2.08
CA TYR A 218 16.27 17.26 0.94
C TYR A 218 17.62 16.69 0.51
N GLU A 219 18.29 15.83 1.30
CA GLU A 219 19.72 15.62 1.10
C GLU A 219 20.12 14.39 0.26
N ASN A 220 19.43 13.25 0.33
CA ASN A 220 19.85 12.04 -0.40
C ASN A 220 18.68 11.09 -0.71
N SER A 221 18.47 10.82 -2.00
CA SER A 221 17.71 9.72 -2.62
C SER A 221 16.17 9.66 -2.51
N PHE A 222 15.64 8.86 -3.43
CA PHE A 222 14.25 8.63 -3.86
C PHE A 222 13.31 7.90 -2.89
N GLY A 223 13.72 7.65 -1.65
CA GLY A 223 12.90 6.92 -0.67
C GLY A 223 11.97 7.80 0.17
N LYS A 224 11.80 9.08 -0.17
CA LYS A 224 11.29 10.10 0.77
C LYS A 224 9.94 10.73 0.39
N PHE A 225 9.09 10.01 -0.34
CA PHE A 225 7.70 10.41 -0.63
C PHE A 225 6.77 10.19 0.57
N LYS A 226 7.17 10.66 1.75
CA LYS A 226 6.56 10.29 3.03
C LYS A 226 5.28 11.05 3.33
N TYR A 227 5.19 12.28 2.83
CA TYR A 227 4.25 13.25 3.37
C TYR A 227 2.85 13.14 2.78
N LEU A 228 2.66 12.92 1.47
CA LEU A 228 1.30 12.66 0.94
C LEU A 228 0.74 11.32 1.41
N ILE A 229 1.62 10.37 1.75
CA ILE A 229 1.18 9.11 2.34
C ILE A 229 0.77 9.28 3.82
N ARG A 230 1.23 10.34 4.49
CA ARG A 230 0.86 10.71 5.87
C ARG A 230 -0.34 11.67 5.89
N TYR A 231 -0.31 12.65 4.99
CA TYR A 231 -1.27 13.75 4.85
C TYR A 231 -1.78 13.79 3.40
N PRO A 232 -2.70 12.89 3.04
CA PRO A 232 -3.22 12.77 1.68
C PRO A 232 -4.12 13.94 1.25
N ILE A 233 -4.45 14.83 2.18
CA ILE A 233 -5.29 16.01 1.95
C ILE A 233 -4.41 17.26 2.08
N ILE A 234 -4.53 18.19 1.14
CA ILE A 234 -3.81 19.46 1.18
C ILE A 234 -4.82 20.59 1.41
N GLU A 235 -4.59 21.36 2.46
CA GLU A 235 -5.28 22.63 2.68
C GLU A 235 -4.64 23.69 1.81
N LEU A 236 -5.41 24.25 0.88
CA LEU A 236 -4.95 25.29 -0.04
C LEU A 236 -5.09 26.67 0.61
N GLU A 237 -6.27 26.90 1.20
CA GLU A 237 -6.69 28.13 1.87
C GLU A 237 -7.66 27.74 2.99
N GLU A 238 -8.03 28.68 3.87
CA GLU A 238 -8.99 28.43 4.95
C GLU A 238 -10.27 27.79 4.39
N ASP A 239 -10.62 26.62 4.92
CA ASP A 239 -11.78 25.82 4.52
C ASP A 239 -11.82 25.32 3.06
N LEU A 240 -10.69 25.39 2.36
CA LEU A 240 -10.54 24.89 0.99
C LEU A 240 -9.44 23.83 0.90
N TYR A 241 -9.85 22.60 0.66
CA TYR A 241 -8.97 21.44 0.60
C TYR A 241 -8.96 20.82 -0.80
N ILE A 242 -7.89 20.08 -1.10
CA ILE A 242 -7.79 19.21 -2.27
C ILE A 242 -7.25 17.85 -1.84
N VAL A 243 -7.86 16.78 -2.35
CA VAL A 243 -7.31 15.43 -2.30
C VAL A 243 -6.74 15.17 -3.70
N PRO A 244 -5.41 15.26 -3.90
CA PRO A 244 -4.83 15.21 -5.25
C PRO A 244 -5.05 13.87 -5.94
N VAL A 245 -4.94 12.79 -5.18
CA VAL A 245 -5.09 11.40 -5.63
C VAL A 245 -5.96 10.66 -4.63
N PHE A 246 -7.16 10.25 -5.05
CA PHE A 246 -8.14 9.66 -4.14
C PHE A 246 -7.72 8.28 -3.64
N GLU A 247 -7.08 7.49 -4.50
CA GLU A 247 -6.53 6.18 -4.16
C GLU A 247 -5.47 6.28 -3.06
N GLN A 248 -4.68 7.36 -3.03
CA GLN A 248 -3.70 7.58 -1.97
C GLN A 248 -4.37 7.89 -0.63
N LEU A 249 -5.49 8.62 -0.62
CA LEU A 249 -6.28 8.83 0.60
C LEU A 249 -6.77 7.50 1.17
N LEU A 250 -7.32 6.63 0.30
CA LEU A 250 -7.77 5.30 0.71
C LEU A 250 -6.61 4.47 1.26
N ASP A 251 -5.48 4.40 0.55
CA ASP A 251 -4.30 3.66 0.98
C ASP A 251 -3.71 4.20 2.31
N THR A 252 -3.71 5.51 2.52
CA THR A 252 -3.33 6.10 3.81
C THR A 252 -4.20 5.60 4.95
N LEU A 253 -5.52 5.61 4.74
CA LEU A 253 -6.50 5.31 5.78
C LEU A 253 -6.73 3.81 5.99
N SER A 254 -6.48 2.97 4.98
CA SER A 254 -6.69 1.52 5.04
C SER A 254 -5.42 0.69 5.26
N ASN A 255 -4.28 1.14 4.73
CA ASN A 255 -3.05 0.34 4.73
C ASN A 255 -1.98 0.98 5.62
N ASN A 256 -1.88 2.32 5.59
CA ASN A 256 -0.85 3.03 6.35
C ASN A 256 -1.29 3.44 7.75
N LEU A 257 -2.57 3.30 8.11
CA LEU A 257 -3.07 3.67 9.43
C LEU A 257 -2.30 2.96 10.56
N TYR A 258 -1.98 1.68 10.36
CA TYR A 258 -1.12 0.92 11.28
C TYR A 258 0.18 1.65 11.62
N PHE A 259 0.86 2.24 10.64
CA PHE A 259 2.11 2.96 10.86
C PHE A 259 1.92 4.31 11.54
N LEU A 260 0.86 5.03 11.18
CA LEU A 260 0.53 6.30 11.83
C LEU A 260 0.31 6.08 13.34
N LEU A 261 -0.37 4.98 13.68
CA LEU A 261 -0.55 4.55 15.07
C LEU A 261 0.76 4.08 15.69
N LEU A 262 1.56 3.27 14.99
CA LEU A 262 2.86 2.82 15.48
C LEU A 262 3.78 3.99 15.83
N GLU A 263 3.85 4.99 14.95
CA GLU A 263 4.61 6.22 15.14
C GLU A 263 4.08 7.02 16.33
N HIS A 264 2.77 7.21 16.42
CA HIS A 264 2.13 7.87 17.56
C HIS A 264 2.51 7.21 18.90
N PHE A 265 2.37 5.88 19.01
CA PHE A 265 2.72 5.17 20.24
C PHE A 265 4.24 5.12 20.48
N HIS A 266 5.06 5.16 19.43
CA HIS A 266 6.51 5.30 19.56
C HIS A 266 6.91 6.64 20.17
N ASN A 267 6.25 7.72 19.76
CA ASN A 267 6.47 9.06 20.28
C ASN A 267 6.04 9.20 21.75
N ILE A 268 5.10 8.38 22.21
CA ILE A 268 4.76 8.25 23.64
C ILE A 268 5.88 7.51 24.38
N SER A 269 6.17 6.26 23.99
CA SER A 269 7.30 5.50 24.55
C SER A 269 7.60 4.21 23.76
N LYS A 270 8.83 3.68 23.89
CA LYS A 270 9.18 2.35 23.36
C LYS A 270 8.26 1.23 23.89
N LYS A 271 7.83 1.32 25.16
CA LYS A 271 6.94 0.34 25.79
C LYS A 271 5.53 0.39 25.20
N SER A 272 5.00 1.59 24.96
CA SER A 272 3.70 1.80 24.33
C SER A 272 3.69 1.27 22.90
N SER A 273 4.74 1.56 22.13
CA SER A 273 4.93 1.03 20.77
C SER A 273 4.98 -0.51 20.75
N LYS A 274 5.73 -1.15 21.66
CA LYS A 274 5.76 -2.61 21.77
C LYS A 274 4.37 -3.19 22.09
N LYS A 275 3.67 -2.62 23.07
CA LYS A 275 2.31 -3.07 23.45
C LYS A 275 1.33 -2.95 22.27
N PHE A 276 1.40 -1.87 21.51
CA PHE A 276 0.60 -1.70 20.30
C PHE A 276 0.93 -2.78 19.25
N LEU A 277 2.22 -3.01 18.96
CA LEU A 277 2.67 -4.04 18.01
C LEU A 277 2.21 -5.44 18.40
N ASP A 278 2.25 -5.77 19.69
CA ASP A 278 1.80 -7.07 20.19
C ASP A 278 0.30 -7.25 20.02
N ASN A 279 -0.50 -6.25 20.38
CA ASN A 279 -1.93 -6.28 20.16
C ASN A 279 -2.31 -6.36 18.67
N PHE A 280 -1.65 -5.54 17.83
CA PHE A 280 -1.91 -5.53 16.40
C PHE A 280 -1.57 -6.87 15.74
N GLY A 281 -0.49 -7.53 16.17
CA GLY A 281 -0.13 -8.86 15.69
C GLY A 281 -1.25 -9.87 15.85
N ASN A 282 -1.82 -9.94 17.05
CA ASN A 282 -2.90 -10.88 17.37
C ASN A 282 -4.17 -10.57 16.56
N ILE A 283 -4.48 -9.28 16.38
CA ILE A 283 -5.64 -8.84 15.59
C ILE A 283 -5.45 -9.20 14.10
N LEU A 284 -4.25 -8.98 13.56
CA LEU A 284 -3.92 -9.30 12.17
C LEU A 284 -3.95 -10.81 11.93
N GLU A 285 -3.34 -11.60 12.83
CA GLU A 285 -3.38 -13.06 12.77
C GLU A 285 -4.83 -13.53 12.75
N LYS A 286 -5.63 -13.16 13.75
CA LYS A 286 -7.05 -13.53 13.82
C LYS A 286 -7.79 -13.19 12.52
N TYR A 287 -7.60 -11.97 12.00
CA TYR A 287 -8.25 -11.55 10.76
C TYR A 287 -7.89 -12.43 9.56
N VAL A 288 -6.61 -12.77 9.40
CA VAL A 288 -6.15 -13.67 8.32
C VAL A 288 -6.75 -15.06 8.48
N LEU A 289 -6.81 -15.57 9.71
CA LEU A 289 -7.38 -16.89 10.00
C LEU A 289 -8.90 -16.94 9.79
N ASP A 290 -9.62 -15.87 10.16
CA ASP A 290 -11.06 -15.76 9.93
C ASP A 290 -11.36 -15.81 8.41
N LEU A 291 -10.57 -15.11 7.58
CA LEU A 291 -10.69 -15.18 6.12
C LEU A 291 -10.44 -16.59 5.57
N ALA A 292 -9.44 -17.30 6.11
CA ALA A 292 -9.20 -18.69 5.73
C ALA A 292 -10.39 -19.59 6.14
N GLY A 293 -10.92 -19.41 7.35
CA GLY A 293 -12.04 -20.16 7.88
C GLY A 293 -13.34 -19.97 7.09
N ASP A 294 -13.55 -18.79 6.51
CA ASP A 294 -14.69 -18.52 5.61
C ASP A 294 -14.60 -19.31 4.30
N VAL A 295 -13.38 -19.57 3.81
CA VAL A 295 -13.13 -20.24 2.53
C VAL A 295 -13.03 -21.76 2.69
N PHE A 296 -12.29 -22.23 3.69
CA PHE A 296 -11.99 -23.65 3.93
C PHE A 296 -12.93 -24.30 4.93
N GLU A 297 -13.87 -23.55 5.50
CA GLU A 297 -14.64 -23.89 6.70
C GLU A 297 -13.77 -23.92 7.97
N ALA A 298 -14.21 -23.21 9.02
CA ALA A 298 -13.45 -23.05 10.26
C ALA A 298 -12.99 -24.38 10.90
N LYS A 299 -13.77 -25.45 10.75
CA LYS A 299 -13.44 -26.79 11.29
C LYS A 299 -12.22 -27.44 10.61
N ASN A 300 -11.87 -26.98 9.41
CA ASN A 300 -10.74 -27.49 8.64
C ASN A 300 -9.48 -26.62 8.82
N ILE A 301 -9.54 -25.59 9.67
CA ILE A 301 -8.40 -24.78 10.06
C ILE A 301 -7.83 -25.34 11.36
N ILE A 302 -6.68 -26.01 11.27
CA ILE A 302 -6.04 -26.67 12.40
C ILE A 302 -4.82 -25.86 12.84
N ARG A 303 -4.66 -25.60 14.15
CA ARG A 303 -3.48 -24.91 14.68
C ARG A 303 -2.26 -25.78 14.48
N ALA A 304 -1.13 -25.19 14.07
CA ALA A 304 0.09 -25.98 13.86
C ALA A 304 0.64 -26.59 15.16
N ASP A 305 0.25 -26.06 16.32
CA ASP A 305 0.50 -26.63 17.64
C ASP A 305 -0.06 -28.06 17.79
N ASP A 306 -1.14 -28.39 17.08
CA ASP A 306 -1.77 -29.72 17.09
C ASP A 306 -1.19 -30.66 16.01
N ILE A 307 -0.32 -30.14 15.14
CA ILE A 307 0.28 -30.87 14.01
C ILE A 307 1.74 -31.20 14.30
N VAL A 308 2.49 -30.22 14.84
CA VAL A 308 3.92 -30.36 15.15
C VAL A 308 4.08 -30.82 16.60
N PRO A 309 4.48 -32.09 16.86
CA PRO A 309 4.40 -32.70 18.19
C PRO A 309 5.37 -32.09 19.21
N ASN A 310 6.49 -31.52 18.74
CA ASN A 310 7.50 -30.92 19.62
C ASN A 310 7.28 -29.41 19.77
N ALA A 311 7.00 -28.97 20.99
CA ALA A 311 6.76 -27.57 21.30
C ALA A 311 7.95 -26.63 21.02
N ASN A 312 9.17 -27.17 20.94
CA ASN A 312 10.37 -26.40 20.66
C ASN A 312 10.67 -26.25 19.16
N GLU A 313 9.93 -26.96 18.31
CA GLU A 313 10.10 -26.86 16.87
C GLU A 313 9.41 -25.61 16.29
N LEU A 314 9.98 -25.10 15.20
CA LEU A 314 9.38 -23.99 14.47
C LEU A 314 8.11 -24.48 13.79
N ARG A 315 7.03 -23.72 13.91
CA ARG A 315 5.74 -24.03 13.32
C ARG A 315 5.03 -22.78 12.87
N CYS A 316 4.20 -22.91 11.84
CA CYS A 316 3.40 -21.78 11.36
C CYS A 316 2.16 -21.55 12.26
N GLU A 317 1.26 -20.64 11.89
CA GLU A 317 0.06 -20.37 12.70
C GLU A 317 -0.98 -21.50 12.56
N VAL A 318 -1.33 -21.87 11.32
CA VAL A 318 -2.34 -22.90 11.02
C VAL A 318 -2.01 -23.66 9.74
N VAL A 319 -2.70 -24.79 9.56
CA VAL A 319 -2.86 -25.47 8.28
C VAL A 319 -4.35 -25.56 7.96
N ALA A 320 -4.73 -25.07 6.78
CA ALA A 320 -6.08 -25.18 6.24
C ALA A 320 -6.17 -26.41 5.32
N TYR A 321 -7.14 -27.29 5.58
CA TYR A 321 -7.32 -28.54 4.83
C TYR A 321 -8.53 -28.51 3.92
N ASP A 322 -8.41 -29.18 2.77
CA ASP A 322 -9.55 -29.57 1.93
C ASP A 322 -9.21 -30.85 1.18
N ASN A 323 -9.89 -31.96 1.50
CA ASN A 323 -9.66 -33.26 0.86
C ASN A 323 -8.16 -33.68 0.84
N ASN A 324 -7.55 -33.76 -0.35
CA ASN A 324 -6.15 -34.09 -0.58
C ASN A 324 -5.22 -32.86 -0.64
N LYS A 325 -5.73 -31.67 -0.30
CA LYS A 325 -5.03 -30.39 -0.37
C LYS A 325 -4.78 -29.81 1.03
N ALA A 326 -3.66 -29.12 1.20
CA ALA A 326 -3.33 -28.35 2.40
C ALA A 326 -2.68 -27.01 2.07
N LEU A 327 -3.01 -26.00 2.87
CA LEU A 327 -2.39 -24.68 2.83
C LEU A 327 -1.88 -24.30 4.22
N ALA A 328 -0.56 -24.30 4.41
CA ALA A 328 0.06 -23.78 5.63
C ALA A 328 0.12 -22.25 5.59
N ILE A 329 -0.34 -21.58 6.65
CA ILE A 329 -0.48 -20.13 6.70
C ILE A 329 0.37 -19.58 7.84
N GLU A 330 1.23 -18.62 7.52
CA GLU A 330 2.03 -17.86 8.49
C GLU A 330 1.74 -16.36 8.38
N VAL A 331 1.53 -15.70 9.51
CA VAL A 331 1.22 -14.26 9.53
C VAL A 331 2.36 -13.48 10.18
N LYS A 332 2.91 -12.48 9.47
CA LYS A 332 4.01 -11.67 10.01
C LYS A 332 3.62 -10.20 10.14
N LYS A 333 3.50 -9.74 11.39
CA LYS A 333 3.61 -8.31 11.70
C LYS A 333 5.02 -7.84 11.37
N MET A 334 5.17 -7.09 10.29
CA MET A 334 6.48 -6.54 9.94
C MET A 334 6.76 -5.28 10.75
N ASN A 335 7.96 -5.19 11.33
CA ASN A 335 8.43 -4.02 12.07
C ASN A 335 9.40 -3.20 11.20
N PHE A 336 8.94 -2.79 10.02
CA PHE A 336 9.67 -1.78 9.27
C PHE A 336 9.28 -0.41 9.83
N LYS A 337 10.21 0.24 10.53
CA LYS A 337 10.10 1.70 10.66
C LYS A 337 10.16 2.25 9.24
N ARG A 338 9.08 2.87 8.77
CA ARG A 338 8.95 3.46 7.42
C ARG A 338 10.16 4.31 7.03
N ASP A 339 10.72 5.01 8.01
CA ASP A 339 11.87 5.90 7.85
C ASP A 339 13.22 5.20 7.96
N ALA A 340 13.25 4.02 8.56
CA ALA A 340 14.49 3.27 8.70
C ALA A 340 15.02 2.82 7.34
N ILE A 341 14.20 2.60 6.30
CA ILE A 341 14.69 2.18 4.96
C ILE A 341 15.79 3.11 4.40
N ILE A 342 15.85 4.36 4.87
CA ILE A 342 16.84 5.38 4.46
C ILE A 342 18.17 5.24 5.22
N ASP A 343 18.13 4.79 6.49
CA ASP A 343 19.28 4.62 7.38
C ASP A 343 19.62 3.14 7.62
N ILE A 344 18.83 2.23 7.05
CA ILE A 344 19.05 0.80 7.13
C ILE A 344 20.24 0.48 6.24
N ASP A 345 21.37 0.27 6.90
CA ASP A 345 22.47 -0.42 6.28
C ASP A 345 22.03 -1.84 5.89
N LYS A 346 22.78 -2.45 4.97
CA LYS A 346 22.49 -3.83 4.53
C LYS A 346 22.33 -4.81 5.71
N ILE A 347 23.06 -4.56 6.80
CA ILE A 347 23.09 -5.42 8.00
C ILE A 347 21.71 -5.42 8.69
N HIS A 348 21.06 -4.27 8.82
CA HIS A 348 19.75 -4.21 9.44
C HIS A 348 18.62 -4.73 8.53
N ILE A 349 18.70 -4.57 7.20
CA ILE A 349 17.79 -5.28 6.27
C ILE A 349 17.95 -6.79 6.45
N ASP A 350 19.20 -7.28 6.47
CA ASP A 350 19.50 -8.70 6.64
C ASP A 350 18.88 -9.23 7.96
N ASP A 351 19.09 -8.53 9.08
CA ASP A 351 18.56 -8.91 10.39
C ASP A 351 17.01 -8.97 10.41
N VAL A 352 16.33 -7.99 9.80
CA VAL A 352 14.87 -7.97 9.74
C VAL A 352 14.34 -9.11 8.85
N LEU A 353 14.95 -9.32 7.68
CA LEU A 353 14.56 -10.41 6.78
C LEU A 353 14.78 -11.77 7.43
N GLU A 354 15.92 -11.97 8.09
CA GLU A 354 16.25 -13.22 8.79
C GLU A 354 15.26 -13.51 9.93
N LYS A 355 15.02 -12.52 10.80
CA LYS A 355 14.15 -12.67 11.97
C LYS A 355 12.70 -12.92 11.62
N HIS A 356 12.21 -12.33 10.53
CA HIS A 356 10.80 -12.36 10.19
C HIS A 356 10.48 -13.30 9.03
N LEU A 357 11.08 -13.09 7.86
CA LEU A 357 10.72 -13.84 6.65
C LEU A 357 11.44 -15.18 6.56
N VAL A 358 12.75 -15.25 6.76
CA VAL A 358 13.49 -16.53 6.73
C VAL A 358 12.97 -17.47 7.82
N LYS A 359 12.67 -16.92 9.01
CA LYS A 359 11.99 -17.68 10.07
C LYS A 359 10.61 -18.18 9.64
N ALA A 360 9.80 -17.37 8.97
CA ALA A 360 8.49 -17.78 8.44
C ALA A 360 8.60 -18.95 7.46
N PHE A 361 9.57 -18.91 6.54
CA PHE A 361 9.84 -20.04 5.63
C PHE A 361 10.13 -21.31 6.42
N LYS A 362 11.04 -21.27 7.40
CA LYS A 362 11.36 -22.43 8.25
C LYS A 362 10.14 -22.97 8.99
N GLN A 363 9.28 -22.08 9.50
CA GLN A 363 8.06 -22.46 10.22
C GLN A 363 7.10 -23.23 9.31
N ILE A 364 6.87 -22.74 8.08
CA ILE A 364 6.03 -23.43 7.10
C ILE A 364 6.69 -24.73 6.64
N GLU A 365 7.96 -24.69 6.23
CA GLU A 365 8.72 -25.87 5.78
C GLU A 365 8.68 -26.98 6.84
N ASN A 366 8.87 -26.64 8.11
CA ASN A 366 8.82 -27.62 9.18
C ASN A 366 7.41 -28.16 9.38
N THR A 367 6.38 -27.30 9.37
CA THR A 367 4.99 -27.73 9.55
C THR A 367 4.55 -28.68 8.44
N LEU A 368 4.88 -28.37 7.19
CA LEU A 368 4.52 -29.19 6.03
C LEU A 368 5.18 -30.58 6.05
N ASN A 369 6.30 -30.80 6.75
CA ASN A 369 6.87 -32.14 6.94
C ASN A 369 5.95 -33.09 7.72
N TYR A 370 4.98 -32.55 8.48
CA TYR A 370 4.00 -33.31 9.26
C TYR A 370 2.63 -33.38 8.59
N VAL A 371 2.49 -32.79 7.39
CA VAL A 371 1.22 -32.76 6.64
C VAL A 371 1.26 -33.85 5.56
N ASP A 372 0.37 -34.85 5.69
CA ASP A 372 0.24 -35.93 4.72
C ASP A 372 -0.87 -35.62 3.70
N LYS A 373 -0.53 -34.81 2.69
CA LYS A 373 -1.42 -34.39 1.60
C LYS A 373 -0.69 -34.37 0.26
N GLU A 374 -1.41 -34.71 -0.81
CA GLU A 374 -0.85 -34.77 -2.17
C GLU A 374 -0.49 -33.40 -2.70
N VAL A 375 -1.34 -32.41 -2.45
CA VAL A 375 -1.12 -31.01 -2.86
C VAL A 375 -0.93 -30.16 -1.63
N GLN A 376 0.23 -29.54 -1.49
CA GLN A 376 0.52 -28.68 -0.35
C GLN A 376 1.26 -27.43 -0.76
N TYR A 377 0.81 -26.30 -0.23
CA TYR A 377 1.46 -25.00 -0.40
C TYR A 377 1.61 -24.31 0.94
N GLY A 378 2.53 -23.34 0.98
CA GLY A 378 2.68 -22.41 2.08
C GLY A 378 2.34 -20.99 1.65
N ILE A 379 1.81 -20.19 2.57
CA ILE A 379 1.62 -18.76 2.35
C ILE A 379 2.04 -17.95 3.57
N ILE A 380 2.92 -16.98 3.34
CA ILE A 380 3.35 -16.00 4.32
C ILE A 380 2.61 -14.70 4.02
N VAL A 381 1.72 -14.30 4.93
CA VAL A 381 0.93 -13.07 4.82
C VAL A 381 1.62 -11.93 5.54
N VAL A 382 1.91 -10.85 4.83
CA VAL A 382 2.53 -9.63 5.35
C VAL A 382 1.62 -8.41 5.11
N PRO A 383 1.72 -7.33 5.91
CA PRO A 383 1.02 -6.09 5.60
C PRO A 383 1.42 -5.52 4.22
N ASP A 384 0.56 -4.72 3.58
CA ASP A 384 0.72 -4.13 2.22
C ASP A 384 1.85 -3.09 2.04
N ILE A 385 2.81 -3.14 2.93
CA ILE A 385 3.88 -2.19 3.12
C ILE A 385 5.19 -2.73 2.52
N MET A 386 5.28 -4.07 2.39
CA MET A 386 6.42 -4.73 1.77
C MET A 386 6.23 -4.68 0.26
N LEU A 387 7.00 -3.82 -0.37
CA LEU A 387 7.06 -3.73 -1.83
C LEU A 387 8.09 -4.74 -2.35
N SER A 388 7.84 -5.28 -3.54
CA SER A 388 8.77 -6.15 -4.28
C SER A 388 9.07 -7.48 -3.60
N LEU A 389 8.02 -8.20 -3.18
CA LEU A 389 8.12 -9.51 -2.54
C LEU A 389 8.98 -10.51 -3.35
N SER A 390 8.78 -10.56 -4.67
CA SER A 390 9.59 -11.38 -5.59
C SER A 390 11.09 -11.03 -5.54
N SER A 391 11.46 -9.75 -5.58
CA SER A 391 12.86 -9.33 -5.44
C SER A 391 13.44 -9.61 -4.04
N MET A 392 12.61 -9.56 -3.00
CA MET A 392 13.02 -9.92 -1.65
C MET A 392 13.26 -11.43 -1.53
N ILE A 393 12.43 -12.26 -2.17
CA ILE A 393 12.63 -13.71 -2.23
C ILE A 393 13.96 -14.04 -2.91
N ASP A 394 14.24 -13.44 -4.08
CA ASP A 394 15.51 -13.65 -4.79
C ASP A 394 16.71 -13.25 -3.93
N TYR A 395 16.62 -12.08 -3.29
CA TYR A 395 17.65 -11.63 -2.37
C TYR A 395 17.87 -12.63 -1.24
N MET A 396 16.79 -13.13 -0.63
CA MET A 396 16.86 -14.10 0.46
C MET A 396 17.46 -15.44 0.01
N LYS A 397 17.05 -15.96 -1.16
CA LYS A 397 17.58 -17.20 -1.77
C LYS A 397 19.10 -17.15 -1.95
N VAL A 398 19.63 -16.00 -2.34
CA VAL A 398 21.08 -15.79 -2.49
C VAL A 398 21.75 -15.55 -1.14
N ARG A 399 21.21 -14.65 -0.32
CA ARG A 399 21.86 -14.15 0.90
C ARG A 399 21.87 -15.15 2.05
N PHE A 400 20.77 -15.88 2.23
CA PHE A 400 20.53 -16.83 3.31
C PHE A 400 20.49 -18.26 2.79
N LYS A 401 21.23 -18.54 1.71
CA LYS A 401 21.33 -19.87 1.12
C LYS A 401 21.75 -20.90 2.20
N GLY A 402 20.99 -21.98 2.32
CA GLY A 402 21.23 -23.03 3.32
C GLY A 402 20.68 -22.73 4.71
N THR A 403 20.13 -21.53 4.95
CA THR A 403 19.42 -21.20 6.18
C THR A 403 17.98 -21.74 6.15
N ALA A 404 17.29 -21.64 5.02
CA ALA A 404 15.98 -22.26 4.74
C ALA A 404 16.02 -22.92 3.36
N LYS A 405 15.06 -23.79 3.03
CA LYS A 405 14.97 -24.38 1.69
C LYS A 405 14.43 -23.39 0.66
N PHE A 406 13.69 -22.36 1.10
CA PHE A 406 12.99 -21.40 0.25
C PHE A 406 12.19 -22.13 -0.84
N ASP A 407 11.39 -23.09 -0.40
CA ASP A 407 10.57 -23.93 -1.26
C ASP A 407 9.70 -23.07 -2.19
N ASP A 408 9.71 -23.39 -3.49
CA ASP A 408 8.96 -22.67 -4.52
C ASP A 408 7.44 -22.81 -4.30
N GLY A 409 6.99 -23.82 -3.54
CA GLY A 409 5.61 -23.97 -3.07
C GLY A 409 5.22 -23.06 -1.91
N ILE A 410 6.12 -22.20 -1.41
CA ILE A 410 5.84 -21.24 -0.34
C ILE A 410 5.82 -19.81 -0.90
N PHE A 411 4.63 -19.21 -0.90
CA PHE A 411 4.40 -17.87 -1.43
C PHE A 411 4.49 -16.81 -0.33
N ILE A 412 4.95 -15.61 -0.68
CA ILE A 412 4.75 -14.42 0.14
C ILE A 412 3.70 -13.56 -0.54
N CYS A 413 2.69 -13.13 0.21
CA CYS A 413 1.67 -12.24 -0.32
C CYS A 413 1.39 -11.11 0.67
N THR A 414 1.00 -9.96 0.12
CA THR A 414 0.51 -8.89 0.97
C THR A 414 -0.92 -9.17 1.42
N LEU A 415 -1.38 -8.50 2.49
CA LEU A 415 -2.72 -8.67 3.02
C LEU A 415 -3.81 -8.43 1.96
N SER A 416 -3.64 -7.43 1.08
CA SER A 416 -4.56 -7.18 -0.03
C SER A 416 -4.62 -8.34 -1.03
N TRP A 417 -3.48 -8.94 -1.33
CA TRP A 417 -3.43 -10.09 -2.24
C TRP A 417 -4.05 -11.32 -1.60
N TYR A 418 -3.81 -11.51 -0.30
CA TYR A 418 -4.44 -12.58 0.47
C TYR A 418 -5.95 -12.45 0.51
N GLU A 419 -6.48 -11.25 0.80
CA GLU A 419 -7.93 -10.99 0.77
C GLU A 419 -8.56 -11.24 -0.61
N ALA A 420 -7.84 -10.88 -1.69
CA ALA A 420 -8.28 -11.18 -3.04
C ALA A 420 -8.25 -12.69 -3.33
N LEU A 421 -7.20 -13.40 -2.89
CA LEU A 421 -7.09 -14.85 -3.03
C LEU A 421 -8.26 -15.54 -2.31
N MET A 422 -8.48 -15.18 -1.04
CA MET A 422 -9.58 -15.69 -0.20
C MET A 422 -10.98 -15.19 -0.62
N ALA A 423 -11.11 -14.36 -1.66
CA ALA A 423 -12.41 -14.09 -2.27
C ALA A 423 -12.92 -15.25 -3.13
N ASN A 424 -12.09 -16.26 -3.36
CA ASN A 424 -12.37 -17.40 -4.24
C ASN A 424 -12.63 -18.67 -3.44
N LYS A 425 -13.28 -19.65 -4.08
CA LYS A 425 -13.47 -20.99 -3.51
C LYS A 425 -12.13 -21.73 -3.43
N VAL A 426 -12.04 -22.72 -2.53
CA VAL A 426 -10.82 -23.52 -2.29
C VAL A 426 -10.18 -24.02 -3.58
N ASP A 427 -10.94 -24.63 -4.50
CA ASP A 427 -10.38 -25.14 -5.77
C ASP A 427 -9.71 -24.04 -6.60
N ILE A 428 -10.35 -22.88 -6.71
CA ILE A 428 -9.80 -21.73 -7.45
C ILE A 428 -8.56 -21.18 -6.75
N VAL A 429 -8.53 -21.16 -5.40
CA VAL A 429 -7.34 -20.78 -4.63
C VAL A 429 -6.15 -21.67 -5.02
N PHE A 430 -6.34 -22.99 -5.02
CA PHE A 430 -5.26 -23.92 -5.41
C PHE A 430 -4.92 -23.83 -6.89
N ASP A 431 -5.87 -23.58 -7.79
CA ASP A 431 -5.58 -23.36 -9.21
C ASP A 431 -4.70 -22.10 -9.41
N ILE A 432 -4.98 -21.03 -8.67
CA ILE A 432 -4.15 -19.81 -8.69
C ILE A 432 -2.74 -20.11 -8.17
N LEU A 433 -2.62 -20.80 -7.02
CA LEU A 433 -1.33 -21.14 -6.43
C LEU A 433 -0.52 -22.09 -7.34
N ASN A 434 -1.17 -23.08 -7.96
CA ASN A 434 -0.51 -23.99 -8.89
C ASN A 434 -0.01 -23.23 -10.13
N LYS A 435 -0.82 -22.33 -10.70
CA LYS A 435 -0.36 -21.48 -11.81
C LYS A 435 0.74 -20.52 -11.40
N ALA A 436 0.74 -20.02 -10.17
CA ALA A 436 1.82 -19.19 -9.64
C ALA A 436 3.11 -20.00 -9.49
N PHE A 437 3.02 -21.25 -9.02
CA PHE A 437 4.11 -22.20 -8.89
C PHE A 437 4.73 -22.58 -10.24
N GLU A 438 3.90 -22.81 -11.26
CA GLU A 438 4.32 -23.21 -12.61
C GLU A 438 4.97 -22.09 -13.42
N ARG A 439 4.78 -20.82 -13.04
CA ARG A 439 5.31 -19.68 -13.79
C ARG A 439 6.80 -19.46 -13.56
N GLU A 440 7.48 -19.12 -14.65
CA GLU A 440 8.85 -18.62 -14.52
C GLU A 440 8.87 -17.21 -13.90
N PHE A 441 9.92 -16.91 -13.15
CA PHE A 441 10.08 -15.61 -12.48
C PHE A 441 9.91 -14.42 -13.43
N HIS A 442 10.44 -14.53 -14.66
CA HIS A 442 10.42 -13.45 -15.64
C HIS A 442 9.02 -13.17 -16.22
N GLU A 443 8.06 -14.07 -15.98
CA GLU A 443 6.64 -13.94 -16.37
C GLU A 443 5.80 -13.25 -15.26
N GLY A 444 6.40 -13.02 -14.08
CA GLY A 444 5.70 -12.52 -12.90
C GLY A 444 4.87 -13.63 -12.24
N ASN A 445 5.45 -14.23 -11.21
CA ASN A 445 4.84 -15.30 -10.40
C ASN A 445 4.11 -14.80 -9.14
N ASP A 446 3.99 -13.48 -8.98
CA ASP A 446 3.19 -12.90 -7.90
C ASP A 446 1.71 -13.29 -8.06
N ILE A 447 1.07 -13.73 -6.96
CA ILE A 447 -0.33 -14.22 -6.96
C ILE A 447 -1.29 -13.25 -7.66
N ILE A 448 -1.15 -11.94 -7.43
CA ILE A 448 -2.03 -10.94 -8.04
C ILE A 448 -1.88 -10.86 -9.57
N MET A 449 -0.67 -11.03 -10.09
CA MET A 449 -0.42 -11.02 -11.54
C MET A 449 -0.97 -12.28 -12.20
N VAL A 450 -0.92 -13.41 -11.50
CA VAL A 450 -1.54 -14.67 -11.94
C VAL A 450 -3.06 -14.52 -12.00
N MET A 451 -3.67 -13.97 -10.95
CA MET A 451 -5.10 -13.69 -10.91
C MET A 451 -5.55 -12.75 -12.04
N ASP A 452 -4.81 -11.67 -12.30
CA ASP A 452 -5.12 -10.72 -13.37
C ASP A 452 -5.03 -11.36 -14.76
N ASP A 453 -3.99 -12.16 -15.04
CA ASP A 453 -3.84 -12.89 -16.30
C ASP A 453 -4.93 -13.96 -16.48
N MET A 454 -5.24 -14.73 -15.44
CA MET A 454 -6.34 -15.68 -15.46
C MET A 454 -7.65 -14.97 -15.78
N LYS A 455 -7.92 -13.82 -15.15
CA LYS A 455 -9.10 -13.01 -15.45
C LYS A 455 -9.14 -12.53 -16.89
N GLN A 456 -8.00 -12.07 -17.44
CA GLN A 456 -7.89 -11.67 -18.85
C GLN A 456 -8.11 -12.85 -19.82
N LYS A 457 -7.76 -14.07 -19.40
CA LYS A 457 -8.00 -15.32 -20.13
C LYS A 457 -9.41 -15.88 -19.94
N GLY A 458 -10.31 -15.15 -19.27
CA GLY A 458 -11.72 -15.51 -19.12
C GLY A 458 -12.04 -16.43 -17.93
N TYR A 459 -11.09 -16.66 -17.03
CA TYR A 459 -11.37 -17.40 -15.79
C TYR A 459 -12.25 -16.55 -14.85
N ASN A 460 -13.16 -17.21 -14.13
CA ASN A 460 -14.03 -16.54 -13.16
C ASN A 460 -13.31 -16.28 -11.83
N ILE A 461 -12.34 -15.36 -11.86
CA ILE A 461 -11.56 -14.96 -10.69
C ILE A 461 -12.25 -13.80 -9.98
N LYS A 462 -12.59 -14.01 -8.70
CA LYS A 462 -13.07 -12.96 -7.81
C LYS A 462 -11.89 -12.21 -7.22
N THR A 463 -11.94 -10.89 -7.29
CA THR A 463 -10.98 -9.99 -6.61
C THR A 463 -11.64 -9.17 -5.49
N LEU A 464 -12.97 -9.22 -5.40
CA LEU A 464 -13.77 -8.58 -4.36
C LEU A 464 -14.18 -9.64 -3.34
N ASN A 465 -13.83 -9.43 -2.07
CA ASN A 465 -14.24 -10.34 -1.01
C ASN A 465 -15.62 -9.91 -0.50
N GLU A 466 -16.65 -10.69 -0.82
CA GLU A 466 -18.03 -10.33 -0.53
C GLU A 466 -18.31 -10.20 0.97
N ASN A 467 -17.60 -10.98 1.81
CA ASN A 467 -17.69 -10.92 3.28
C ASN A 467 -17.24 -9.56 3.83
N LEU A 468 -16.32 -8.89 3.12
CA LEU A 468 -15.88 -7.54 3.45
C LEU A 468 -16.92 -6.48 3.02
N THR A 469 -17.66 -6.71 1.93
CA THR A 469 -18.53 -5.66 1.33
C THR A 469 -19.93 -5.53 1.93
N ASN A 470 -20.50 -6.58 2.53
CA ASN A 470 -21.90 -6.57 2.96
C ASN A 470 -22.22 -5.52 4.04
N SER A 471 -21.29 -5.21 4.94
CA SER A 471 -21.49 -4.14 5.95
C SER A 471 -21.42 -2.72 5.38
N THR A 472 -20.90 -2.55 4.16
CA THR A 472 -20.61 -1.26 3.53
C THR A 472 -21.78 -0.72 2.71
N LEU A 473 -22.56 -1.62 2.10
CA LEU A 473 -23.60 -1.28 1.13
C LEU A 473 -24.77 -0.49 1.73
N ASP A 474 -25.17 -0.74 2.98
CA ASP A 474 -26.35 -0.09 3.57
C ASP A 474 -26.07 1.34 4.04
N ILE A 475 -24.86 1.60 4.54
CA ILE A 475 -24.40 2.96 4.89
C ILE A 475 -24.19 3.78 3.61
N LEU A 476 -23.58 3.18 2.57
CA LEU A 476 -23.42 3.80 1.25
C LEU A 476 -24.77 4.21 0.64
N LYS A 477 -25.76 3.31 0.60
CA LYS A 477 -27.11 3.62 0.10
C LYS A 477 -27.76 4.78 0.85
N THR A 478 -27.51 4.89 2.16
CA THR A 478 -28.04 5.97 3.00
C THR A 478 -27.38 7.31 2.67
N ILE A 479 -26.06 7.33 2.47
CA ILE A 479 -25.29 8.53 2.10
C ILE A 479 -25.61 8.95 0.65
N GLU A 480 -25.67 8.01 -0.29
CA GLU A 480 -25.97 8.28 -1.71
C GLU A 480 -27.40 8.81 -1.95
N LYS A 481 -28.37 8.44 -1.11
CA LYS A 481 -29.73 9.00 -1.22
C LYS A 481 -29.80 10.47 -0.78
N LYS A 482 -28.85 10.94 0.01
CA LYS A 482 -28.85 12.29 0.61
C LYS A 482 -27.89 13.27 -0.05
N TYR A 483 -26.85 12.78 -0.73
CA TYR A 483 -25.94 13.58 -1.55
C TYR A 483 -26.18 13.34 -3.03
#